data_AF-A0A0F9NRF1-F1
#
_entry.id   AF-A0A0F9NRF1-F1
#
_cell.length_a   1.000
_cell.length_b   1.000
_cell.length_c   1.000
_cell.angle_alpha   90.00
_cell.angle_beta   90.00
_cell.angle_gamma   90.00
#
_symmetry.space_group_name_H-M   'P 1'
#
loop_
_entity.id
_entity.type
_entity.pdbx_description
1 polymer ?
#
loop_
_entity_poly.entity_id
_entity_poly.type
_entity_poly.pdbx_seq_one_letter_code
_entity_poly.pdbx_strand_id
1 'polypeptide(L)'
;MKNWNFILIAMLLAPLGNCGQAIGTAGIDADGAVVENTAVCGNGTVEANEECDGNPVNEHGANMCKQLGFDHGAVGCYANCTISTSKCIICGDDSAEGLEPCDGEDLRYTTCQDLGYAGGTLACRPGCFDFDESRCANQ
;
A
#
# COMPACT_ATOMS: atom_id res chain seq x y z
N MET A 1 -19.51 49.91 -28.37
CA MET A 1 -18.89 50.97 -27.56
C MET A 1 -18.74 50.47 -26.13
N LYS A 2 -17.61 50.78 -25.48
CA LYS A 2 -17.02 50.25 -24.23
C LYS A 2 -16.09 49.04 -24.48
N ASN A 3 -14.86 49.28 -24.93
CA ASN A 3 -13.64 49.59 -24.13
C ASN A 3 -13.33 48.50 -23.09
N TRP A 4 -12.45 47.55 -23.44
CA TRP A 4 -10.99 47.52 -23.17
C TRP A 4 -10.65 47.18 -21.72
N ASN A 5 -10.29 45.91 -21.47
CA ASN A 5 -9.08 45.64 -20.68
C ASN A 5 -8.51 44.26 -21.03
N PHE A 6 -7.34 44.26 -21.66
CA PHE A 6 -6.45 43.11 -21.79
C PHE A 6 -5.96 42.74 -20.39
N ILE A 7 -6.39 41.61 -19.84
CA ILE A 7 -5.64 40.91 -18.81
C ILE A 7 -5.33 39.52 -19.36
N LEU A 8 -4.25 39.49 -20.15
CA LEU A 8 -3.40 38.32 -20.29
C LEU A 8 -2.82 38.04 -18.90
N ILE A 9 -3.37 37.09 -18.15
CA ILE A 9 -2.62 36.41 -17.08
C ILE A 9 -2.88 34.92 -17.24
N ALA A 10 -1.95 34.31 -17.98
CA ALA A 10 -1.41 32.98 -17.80
C ALA A 10 -2.37 31.92 -17.24
N MET A 11 -2.91 31.11 -18.17
CA MET A 11 -2.98 29.67 -17.99
C MET A 11 -1.59 29.16 -17.60
N LEU A 12 -1.28 29.17 -16.30
CA LEU A 12 -0.21 28.38 -15.74
C LEU A 12 -0.84 27.08 -15.28
N LEU A 13 -0.54 26.04 -16.06
CA LEU A 13 -0.52 24.66 -15.63
C LEU A 13 0.13 24.60 -14.23
N ALA A 14 -0.66 24.37 -13.19
CA ALA A 14 -0.11 23.81 -11.96
C ALA A 14 0.13 22.32 -12.26
N PRO A 15 1.38 21.84 -12.31
CA PRO A 15 1.59 20.40 -12.26
C PRO A 15 1.03 19.92 -10.91
N LEU A 16 0.12 18.95 -11.00
CA LEU A 16 -0.26 18.10 -9.87
C LEU A 16 1.02 17.58 -9.22
N GLY A 17 1.14 17.79 -7.90
CA GLY A 17 2.05 17.08 -7.02
C GLY A 17 3.51 17.02 -7.47
N ASN A 18 4.32 17.99 -7.05
CA ASN A 18 5.75 17.77 -6.93
C ASN A 18 6.01 16.84 -5.73
N CYS A 19 5.93 15.53 -5.94
CA CYS A 19 6.68 14.58 -5.14
C CYS A 19 8.15 14.68 -5.57
N GLY A 20 8.89 15.60 -4.94
CA GLY A 20 10.32 15.80 -5.19
C GLY A 20 10.71 17.23 -5.53
N GLN A 21 10.69 18.12 -4.54
CA GLN A 21 11.59 19.27 -4.56
C GLN A 21 12.69 19.06 -3.53
N ALA A 22 13.77 18.40 -3.97
CA ALA A 22 15.05 18.52 -3.33
C ALA A 22 15.65 19.90 -3.68
N ILE A 23 15.32 20.90 -2.87
CA ILE A 23 16.31 21.88 -2.43
C ILE A 23 16.47 21.60 -0.94
N GLY A 24 17.63 21.12 -0.52
CA GLY A 24 17.94 21.01 0.91
C GLY A 24 17.92 22.40 1.51
N THR A 25 16.77 22.84 2.02
CA THR A 25 16.71 23.97 2.94
C THR A 25 16.81 23.36 4.31
N ALA A 26 17.97 23.50 4.95
CA ALA A 26 18.08 23.28 6.39
C ALA A 26 16.89 23.93 7.09
N GLY A 27 16.12 23.12 7.81
CA GLY A 27 15.10 23.66 8.70
C GLY A 27 15.81 24.42 9.82
N ILE A 28 15.30 25.59 10.18
CA ILE A 28 15.69 26.25 11.43
C ILE A 28 14.71 25.82 12.52
N ASP A 29 15.22 25.29 13.62
CA ASP A 29 14.38 25.05 14.80
C ASP A 29 13.98 26.39 15.47
N ALA A 30 13.16 26.32 16.53
CA ALA A 30 12.71 27.51 17.26
C ALA A 30 13.87 28.32 17.89
N ASP A 31 15.06 27.73 17.98
CA ASP A 31 16.28 28.32 18.52
C ASP A 31 17.25 28.79 17.40
N GLY A 32 16.87 28.64 16.13
CA GLY A 32 17.63 29.11 14.98
C GLY A 32 18.80 28.21 14.58
N ALA A 33 18.85 26.97 15.06
CA ALA A 33 19.86 26.00 14.65
C ALA A 33 19.51 25.42 13.27
N VAL A 34 20.52 25.32 12.40
CA VAL A 34 20.46 24.59 11.14
C VAL A 34 20.30 23.11 11.49
N VAL A 35 19.06 22.61 11.45
CA VAL A 35 18.80 21.18 11.56
C VAL A 35 19.13 20.60 10.20
N GLU A 36 20.32 20.00 10.08
CA GLU A 36 20.60 19.04 9.01
C GLU A 36 19.46 18.05 9.01
N ASN A 37 18.78 17.89 7.88
CA ASN A 37 17.68 16.94 7.76
C ASN A 37 18.29 15.53 7.78
N THR A 38 18.53 15.02 8.98
CA THR A 38 19.09 13.71 9.25
C THR A 38 18.03 12.63 9.17
N ALA A 39 17.02 12.75 8.30
CA ALA A 39 15.98 11.73 8.19
C ALA A 39 16.63 10.37 7.98
N VAL A 40 16.55 9.49 9.00
CA VAL A 40 17.24 8.20 9.00
C VAL A 40 16.23 7.09 8.79
N CYS A 41 16.24 6.55 7.59
CA CYS A 41 15.39 5.43 7.27
C CYS A 41 15.76 4.18 8.08
N GLY A 42 14.78 3.60 8.74
CA GLY A 42 14.91 2.44 9.63
C GLY A 42 15.16 2.79 11.10
N ASN A 43 14.98 4.05 11.53
CA ASN A 43 15.12 4.46 12.92
C ASN A 43 13.84 4.28 13.76
N GLY A 44 12.71 4.00 13.11
CA GLY A 44 11.40 3.77 13.73
C GLY A 44 10.56 5.02 13.97
N THR A 45 10.95 6.18 13.43
CA THR A 45 10.24 7.46 13.52
C THR A 45 10.07 8.06 12.13
N VAL A 46 8.83 8.17 11.65
CA VAL A 46 8.56 8.81 10.35
C VAL A 46 8.91 10.31 10.42
N GLU A 47 9.96 10.70 9.70
CA GLU A 47 10.45 12.07 9.61
C GLU A 47 9.91 12.79 8.35
N ALA A 48 10.16 14.11 8.22
CA ALA A 48 9.52 14.96 7.20
C ALA A 48 9.75 14.56 5.72
N ASN A 49 10.63 13.59 5.45
CA ASN A 49 10.97 13.07 4.14
C ASN A 49 10.74 11.55 3.98
N GLU A 50 10.04 10.94 4.93
CA GLU A 50 9.76 9.50 4.93
C GLU A 50 8.26 9.26 4.80
N GLU A 51 7.85 8.30 3.97
CA GLU A 51 6.45 7.85 3.91
C GLU A 51 6.16 6.77 4.96
N CYS A 52 7.22 6.11 5.43
CA CYS A 52 7.24 5.07 6.44
C CYS A 52 8.66 4.96 6.98
N ASP A 53 8.85 4.43 8.19
CA ASP A 53 10.18 4.23 8.79
C ASP A 53 10.31 2.78 9.31
N GLY A 54 10.84 1.90 8.44
CA GLY A 54 11.16 0.52 8.77
C GLY A 54 9.97 -0.45 8.77
N ASN A 55 10.17 -1.63 9.36
CA ASN A 55 9.22 -2.75 9.44
C ASN A 55 9.31 -3.34 10.86
N PRO A 56 8.23 -3.50 11.64
CA PRO A 56 6.84 -3.59 11.22
C PRO A 56 6.10 -2.25 11.33
N VAL A 57 5.36 -1.93 10.28
CA VAL A 57 4.26 -0.96 10.33
C VAL A 57 3.27 -1.38 11.44
N ASN A 58 3.51 -0.82 12.62
CA ASN A 58 2.50 -0.55 13.63
C ASN A 58 1.30 0.19 13.00
N GLU A 59 0.12 0.03 13.63
CA GLU A 59 -1.27 0.55 13.45
C GLU A 59 -1.66 1.41 12.22
N HIS A 60 -0.75 2.17 11.62
CA HIS A 60 -0.93 2.96 10.41
C HIS A 60 -0.90 2.11 9.13
N GLY A 61 -0.05 1.08 9.04
CA GLY A 61 0.14 0.36 7.77
C GLY A 61 -1.04 -0.55 7.37
N ALA A 62 -1.77 -1.10 8.34
CA ALA A 62 -2.94 -1.95 8.08
C ALA A 62 -4.13 -1.16 7.53
N ASN A 63 -4.32 0.09 7.96
CA ASN A 63 -5.38 0.96 7.44
C ASN A 63 -5.02 1.57 6.08
N MET A 64 -3.72 1.69 5.78
CA MET A 64 -3.27 2.30 4.52
C MET A 64 -3.66 1.48 3.29
N CYS A 65 -3.60 0.14 3.36
CA CYS A 65 -4.08 -0.70 2.25
C CYS A 65 -5.55 -0.39 1.91
N LYS A 66 -6.42 -0.28 2.93
CA LYS A 66 -7.82 0.12 2.74
C LYS A 66 -7.99 1.51 2.14
N GLN A 67 -7.18 2.46 2.58
CA GLN A 67 -7.21 3.83 2.02
C GLN A 67 -6.74 3.88 0.57
N LEU A 68 -5.87 2.95 0.17
CA LEU A 68 -5.36 2.82 -1.19
C LEU A 68 -6.26 1.95 -2.10
N GLY A 69 -7.39 1.44 -1.59
CA GLY A 69 -8.36 0.67 -2.36
C GLY A 69 -8.20 -0.84 -2.32
N PHE A 70 -7.36 -1.37 -1.42
CA PHE A 70 -7.21 -2.80 -1.17
C PHE A 70 -8.12 -3.25 -0.01
N ASP A 71 -8.56 -4.49 0.01
CA ASP A 71 -9.44 -4.99 1.08
C ASP A 71 -8.68 -5.27 2.39
N HIS A 72 -7.46 -5.80 2.24
CA HIS A 72 -6.68 -6.37 3.33
C HIS A 72 -5.18 -6.16 3.19
N GLY A 73 -4.43 -6.65 4.17
CA GLY A 73 -2.96 -6.57 4.23
C GLY A 73 -2.44 -5.38 5.03
N ALA A 74 -1.14 -5.15 4.92
CA ALA A 74 -0.47 -3.99 5.50
C ALA A 74 0.61 -3.51 4.54
N VAL A 75 0.74 -2.20 4.35
CA VAL A 75 1.80 -1.65 3.51
C VAL A 75 3.17 -1.99 4.09
N GLY A 76 4.11 -2.43 3.27
CA GLY A 76 5.51 -2.53 3.65
C GLY A 76 6.20 -1.17 3.60
N CYS A 77 7.43 -1.13 4.10
CA CYS A 77 8.33 0.00 3.91
C CYS A 77 9.58 -0.46 3.15
N TYR A 78 9.87 0.19 2.02
CA TYR A 78 11.11 -0.05 1.28
C TYR A 78 12.31 0.54 2.02
N ALA A 79 13.52 0.10 1.66
CA ALA A 79 14.77 0.59 2.27
C ALA A 79 15.08 2.07 1.98
N ASN A 80 14.32 2.70 1.07
CA ASN A 80 14.35 4.14 0.79
C ASN A 80 13.20 4.89 1.49
N CYS A 81 12.53 4.26 2.46
CA CYS A 81 11.42 4.84 3.23
C CYS A 81 10.24 5.32 2.38
N THR A 82 9.99 4.62 1.27
CA THR A 82 8.76 4.72 0.47
C THR A 82 7.81 3.57 0.80
N ILE A 83 6.51 3.83 0.66
CA ILE A 83 5.46 2.83 0.90
C ILE A 83 5.53 1.72 -0.14
N SER A 84 5.43 0.47 0.32
CA SER A 84 5.24 -0.70 -0.54
C SER A 84 3.85 -1.27 -0.39
N THR A 85 3.09 -1.37 -1.48
CA THR A 85 1.78 -2.04 -1.51
C THR A 85 1.87 -3.53 -1.82
N SER A 86 3.07 -4.09 -1.95
CA SER A 86 3.27 -5.50 -2.35
C SER A 86 2.73 -6.54 -1.35
N LYS A 87 2.29 -6.09 -0.17
CA LYS A 87 1.62 -6.89 0.87
C LYS A 87 0.15 -6.50 1.09
N CYS A 88 -0.37 -5.54 0.32
CA CYS A 88 -1.79 -5.26 0.26
C CYS A 88 -2.47 -6.28 -0.63
N ILE A 89 -3.74 -6.56 -0.34
CA ILE A 89 -4.49 -7.68 -0.88
C ILE A 89 -5.86 -7.17 -1.35
N ILE A 90 -6.25 -7.49 -2.57
CA ILE A 90 -7.61 -7.32 -3.12
C ILE A 90 -8.26 -8.68 -3.10
N CYS A 91 -9.45 -8.79 -2.49
CA CYS A 91 -10.17 -10.05 -2.40
C CYS A 91 -11.52 -9.93 -3.11
N GLY A 92 -11.81 -10.87 -4.00
CA GLY A 92 -12.99 -10.92 -4.84
C GLY A 92 -12.77 -10.41 -6.27
N ASP A 93 -11.53 -10.36 -6.76
CA ASP A 93 -11.21 -10.05 -8.15
C ASP A 93 -10.91 -11.30 -9.02
N ASP A 94 -11.14 -12.48 -8.42
CA ASP A 94 -10.91 -13.81 -9.02
C ASP A 94 -9.44 -14.07 -9.40
N SER A 95 -8.49 -13.34 -8.81
CA SER A 95 -7.05 -13.49 -9.04
C SER A 95 -6.30 -13.55 -7.70
N ALA A 96 -5.79 -14.72 -7.34
CA ALA A 96 -5.09 -14.87 -6.06
C ALA A 96 -3.70 -14.22 -6.11
N GLU A 97 -3.54 -13.05 -5.50
CA GLU A 97 -2.31 -12.25 -5.57
C GLU A 97 -1.52 -12.23 -4.25
N GLY A 98 -0.22 -11.93 -4.32
CA GLY A 98 0.62 -11.75 -3.14
C GLY A 98 0.54 -12.92 -2.15
N LEU A 99 0.00 -12.64 -0.95
CA LEU A 99 -0.12 -13.56 0.18
C LEU A 99 -1.46 -14.32 0.25
N GLU A 100 -2.36 -14.11 -0.70
CA GLU A 100 -3.63 -14.85 -0.73
C GLU A 100 -3.38 -16.32 -1.08
N PRO A 101 -3.86 -17.28 -0.26
CA PRO A 101 -3.96 -18.67 -0.69
C PRO A 101 -4.89 -18.85 -1.89
N CYS A 102 -5.94 -18.04 -2.02
CA CYS A 102 -6.93 -18.12 -3.07
C CYS A 102 -7.72 -16.80 -3.23
N ASP A 103 -8.35 -16.62 -4.38
CA ASP A 103 -9.43 -15.64 -4.60
C ASP A 103 -10.45 -16.21 -5.60
N GLY A 104 -11.72 -16.24 -5.22
CA GLY A 104 -12.79 -16.75 -6.07
C GLY A 104 -12.53 -18.18 -6.55
N GLU A 105 -12.39 -18.35 -7.87
CA GLU A 105 -12.03 -19.62 -8.51
C GLU A 105 -10.51 -19.85 -8.64
N ASP A 106 -9.69 -18.81 -8.46
CA ASP A 106 -8.24 -18.96 -8.40
C ASP A 106 -7.82 -19.55 -7.05
N LEU A 107 -7.73 -20.87 -7.00
CA LEU A 107 -7.28 -21.63 -5.83
C LEU A 107 -5.76 -21.85 -5.83
N ARG A 108 -5.01 -21.16 -6.69
CA ARG A 108 -3.57 -21.40 -6.94
C ARG A 108 -3.25 -22.87 -7.26
N TYR A 109 -4.15 -23.50 -7.99
CA TYR A 109 -4.10 -24.93 -8.33
C TYR A 109 -4.17 -25.88 -7.11
N THR A 110 -4.52 -25.38 -5.93
CA THR A 110 -4.70 -26.18 -4.73
C THR A 110 -5.99 -26.98 -4.81
N THR A 111 -5.93 -28.25 -4.46
CA THR A 111 -7.09 -29.15 -4.41
C THR A 111 -7.31 -29.70 -3.00
N CYS A 112 -8.48 -30.28 -2.75
CA CYS A 112 -8.74 -31.02 -1.51
C CYS A 112 -7.67 -32.12 -1.29
N GLN A 113 -7.21 -32.79 -2.35
CA GLN A 113 -6.19 -33.83 -2.25
C GLN A 113 -4.83 -33.29 -1.80
N ASP A 114 -4.45 -32.08 -2.21
CA ASP A 114 -3.20 -31.44 -1.77
C ASP A 114 -3.22 -31.11 -0.28
N LEU A 115 -4.41 -30.84 0.27
CA LEU A 115 -4.65 -30.62 1.70
C LEU A 115 -4.83 -31.93 2.49
N GLY A 116 -4.72 -33.09 1.83
CA GLY A 116 -4.78 -34.40 2.47
C GLY A 116 -6.18 -35.02 2.55
N TYR A 117 -7.16 -34.53 1.79
CA TYR A 117 -8.48 -35.15 1.69
C TYR A 117 -8.53 -36.20 0.56
N ALA A 118 -9.56 -37.06 0.53
CA ALA A 118 -9.70 -38.06 -0.53
C ALA A 118 -10.14 -37.46 -1.88
N GLY A 119 -10.74 -36.27 -1.85
CA GLY A 119 -11.27 -35.55 -3.00
C GLY A 119 -12.29 -34.51 -2.59
N GLY A 120 -13.16 -34.10 -3.52
CA GLY A 120 -14.21 -33.11 -3.29
C GLY A 120 -13.96 -31.82 -4.04
N THR A 121 -14.64 -30.76 -3.62
CA THR A 121 -14.53 -29.43 -4.22
C THR A 121 -13.97 -28.47 -3.19
N LEU A 122 -12.77 -27.95 -3.42
CA LEU A 122 -12.20 -26.87 -2.63
C LEU A 122 -12.80 -25.55 -3.09
N ALA A 123 -12.99 -24.60 -2.17
CA ALA A 123 -13.40 -23.24 -2.50
C ALA A 123 -12.59 -22.23 -1.70
N CYS A 124 -12.61 -20.97 -2.10
CA CYS A 124 -12.02 -19.90 -1.32
C CYS A 124 -13.01 -19.35 -0.28
N ARG A 125 -12.56 -19.10 0.96
CA ARG A 125 -13.43 -18.44 1.95
C ARG A 125 -13.61 -16.96 1.62
N PRO A 126 -14.74 -16.35 2.03
CA PRO A 126 -14.86 -14.90 2.04
C PRO A 126 -13.70 -14.26 2.82
N GLY A 127 -12.99 -13.32 2.20
CA GLY A 127 -11.81 -12.66 2.77
C GLY A 127 -10.47 -13.26 2.34
N CYS A 128 -10.45 -14.31 1.51
CA CYS A 128 -9.26 -14.78 0.80
C CYS A 128 -8.07 -15.22 1.67
N PHE A 129 -8.27 -15.38 2.99
CA PHE A 129 -7.20 -15.78 3.92
C PHE A 129 -7.03 -17.29 4.09
N ASP A 130 -8.01 -18.07 3.66
CA ASP A 130 -8.03 -19.50 3.90
C ASP A 130 -8.99 -20.22 2.94
N PHE A 131 -8.81 -21.53 2.80
CA PHE A 131 -9.69 -22.36 2.00
C PHE A 131 -10.95 -22.78 2.77
N ASP A 132 -12.04 -22.96 2.04
CA ASP A 132 -13.24 -23.62 2.52
C ASP A 132 -13.15 -25.11 2.20
N GLU A 133 -12.73 -25.89 3.20
CA GLU A 133 -12.59 -27.34 3.14
C GLU A 133 -13.90 -28.09 3.44
N SER A 134 -15.02 -27.39 3.70
CA SER A 134 -16.30 -28.02 4.10
C SER A 134 -16.90 -28.96 3.07
N ARG A 135 -16.47 -28.84 1.80
CA ARG A 135 -16.88 -29.69 0.67
C ARG A 135 -15.79 -30.68 0.25
N CYS A 136 -14.70 -30.79 1.01
CA CYS A 136 -13.73 -31.86 0.86
C CYS A 136 -14.25 -33.16 1.50
N ALA A 137 -13.97 -34.28 0.84
CA ALA A 137 -14.35 -35.61 1.29
C ALA A 137 -13.28 -36.21 2.20
N ASN A 138 -13.69 -36.72 3.36
CA ASN A 138 -12.79 -37.43 4.28
C ASN A 138 -12.20 -38.69 3.63
N GLN A 139 -11.02 -39.10 4.15
CA GLN A 139 -10.33 -40.33 3.74
C GLN A 139 -11.06 -41.61 4.15
#